data_AF-A0A2Y9PVH1-F1
#
_entry.id   AF-A0A2Y9PVH1-F1
#
_cell.length_a   1.000
_cell.length_b   1.000
_cell.length_c   1.000
_cell.angle_alpha   90.00
_cell.angle_beta   90.00
_cell.angle_gamma   90.00
#
_symmetry.space_group_name_H-M   'P 1'
#
loop_
_entity.id
_entity.type
_entity.pdbx_description
1 polymer ?
#
loop_
_entity_poly.entity_id
_entity_poly.type
_entity_poly.pdbx_seq_one_letter_code
_entity_poly.pdbx_strand_id
1 'polypeptide(L)'
;MEGTAVAVCEILKYLIIHWRCETARISKGALLEGELVISIEALNSKHQANTLHCVTTIASAGSIFGGLVLKKFLKEIQSILPGLSAELSWTSEETSYSQDVSGVTPFQMIFEAHEKPRTLMTDSLVIKNFLHKVITVLPKIRFNFSVKVNGILSMEIFGAENEPTLNLSNGIALVVNHQHYVSTPKFGTTELLCSRIHPVLGHPVMLFIPDDVAKMGLLGELILTPAAALCPCPNVFSNQLNRISSASIFLYGPSGLPLILLNPEQPTSTTFKDTSYFINWKKYHLCMVPNLDLNFDRDLVLPDVSYQVESSEGDQTQNMDPQGQTLLLFLFVDFHSGFPVQKMELWGVHTLLTTHLSAILTESHSVVQDSIQVAVDQALEQHHQAVKAHQKLQASLSVAVNSIMSIMTGSTSSSFRKTCLQTLQAADTQEFGTKLHKSFHEITQNRFLHHCSREVKQRKAMQSS
;
A
#
# COMPACT_ATOMS: atom_id res chain seq x y z
N MET A 1 -17.24 -5.46 24.95
CA MET A 1 -15.85 -5.90 24.78
C MET A 1 -15.40 -5.33 23.46
N GLU A 2 -14.28 -4.62 23.42
CA GLU A 2 -13.53 -4.45 22.17
C GLU A 2 -13.10 -5.85 21.69
N GLY A 3 -13.12 -6.07 20.39
CA GLY A 3 -12.90 -7.39 19.79
C GLY A 3 -11.47 -7.91 19.95
N THR A 4 -11.30 -9.22 19.81
CA THR A 4 -10.03 -9.95 19.77
C THR A 4 -9.02 -9.29 18.83
N ALA A 5 -9.48 -8.71 17.72
CA ALA A 5 -8.59 -7.99 16.80
C ALA A 5 -7.86 -6.82 17.45
N VAL A 6 -8.55 -5.98 18.23
CA VAL A 6 -7.94 -4.83 18.91
C VAL A 6 -6.88 -5.32 19.88
N ALA A 7 -7.21 -6.33 20.68
CA ALA A 7 -6.30 -6.95 21.64
C ALA A 7 -5.02 -7.46 20.97
N VAL A 8 -5.16 -8.29 19.93
CA VAL A 8 -4.03 -8.87 19.21
C VAL A 8 -3.16 -7.76 18.59
N CYS A 9 -3.78 -6.78 17.92
CA CYS A 9 -3.04 -5.71 17.25
C CYS A 9 -2.27 -4.84 18.26
N GLU A 10 -2.87 -4.46 19.39
CA GLU A 10 -2.18 -3.67 20.42
C GLU A 10 -1.02 -4.44 21.05
N ILE A 11 -1.20 -5.73 21.36
CA ILE A 11 -0.13 -6.58 21.89
C ILE A 11 1.03 -6.67 20.87
N LEU A 12 0.73 -6.92 19.60
CA LEU A 12 1.74 -7.02 18.55
C LEU A 12 2.47 -5.69 18.34
N LYS A 13 1.76 -4.55 18.31
CA LYS A 13 2.37 -3.22 18.25
C LYS A 13 3.38 -3.04 19.37
N TYR A 14 2.99 -3.39 20.60
CA TYR A 14 3.85 -3.19 21.77
C TYR A 14 5.08 -4.09 21.68
N LEU A 15 4.90 -5.36 21.30
CA LEU A 15 6.00 -6.31 21.13
C LEU A 15 7.00 -5.84 20.06
N ILE A 16 6.51 -5.35 18.92
CA ILE A 16 7.34 -4.81 17.85
C ILE A 16 8.10 -3.57 18.33
N ILE A 17 7.44 -2.63 19.03
CA ILE A 17 8.10 -1.46 19.63
C ILE A 17 9.20 -1.87 20.61
N HIS A 18 8.89 -2.80 21.51
CA HIS A 18 9.85 -3.31 22.49
C HIS A 18 11.06 -3.92 21.80
N TRP A 19 10.81 -4.79 20.82
CA TRP A 19 11.83 -5.48 20.07
C TRP A 19 12.72 -4.50 19.29
N ARG A 20 12.12 -3.52 18.62
CA ARG A 20 12.84 -2.50 17.85
C ARG A 20 13.73 -1.63 18.75
N CYS A 21 13.28 -1.32 19.97
CA CYS A 21 14.10 -0.61 20.96
C CYS A 21 15.30 -1.44 21.43
N GLU A 22 15.16 -2.75 21.62
CA GLU A 22 16.29 -3.61 22.00
C GLU A 22 17.28 -3.80 20.84
N THR A 23 16.78 -4.02 19.61
CA THR A 23 17.64 -4.14 18.41
C THR A 23 18.41 -2.86 18.14
N ALA A 24 17.78 -1.69 18.31
CA ALA A 24 18.43 -0.39 18.11
C ALA A 24 19.57 -0.10 19.12
N ARG A 25 19.57 -0.74 20.31
CA ARG A 25 20.68 -0.66 21.27
C ARG A 25 21.90 -1.45 20.80
N ILE A 26 21.68 -2.50 20.02
CA ILE A 26 22.73 -3.40 19.53
C ILE A 26 23.30 -2.89 18.20
N SER A 27 22.43 -2.51 17.26
CA SER A 27 22.83 -2.03 15.93
C SER A 27 21.83 -1.01 15.38
N LYS A 28 22.32 0.21 15.13
CA LYS A 28 21.49 1.29 14.57
C LYS A 28 21.17 0.98 13.10
N GLY A 29 19.88 0.87 12.78
CA GLY A 29 19.40 0.63 11.42
C GLY A 29 19.32 -0.86 11.01
N ALA A 30 19.55 -1.80 11.94
CA ALA A 30 19.30 -3.20 11.70
C ALA A 30 17.81 -3.48 11.49
N LEU A 31 17.49 -4.38 10.55
CA LEU A 31 16.13 -4.85 10.31
C LEU A 31 15.68 -5.75 11.46
N LEU A 32 14.39 -5.71 11.78
CA LEU A 32 13.79 -6.55 12.81
C LEU A 32 13.56 -7.96 12.28
N GLU A 33 14.23 -8.97 12.83
CA GLU A 33 14.20 -10.35 12.33
C GLU A 33 13.76 -11.35 13.38
N GLY A 34 12.71 -12.13 13.09
CA GLY A 34 12.30 -13.30 13.87
C GLY A 34 10.86 -13.70 13.62
N GLU A 35 10.31 -14.58 14.46
CA GLU A 35 9.04 -15.26 14.19
C GLU A 35 8.06 -15.19 15.37
N LEU A 36 6.81 -14.86 15.06
CA LEU A 36 5.69 -14.79 15.99
C LEU A 36 4.57 -15.75 15.56
N VAL A 37 3.95 -16.39 16.54
CA VAL A 37 2.81 -17.30 16.35
C VAL A 37 1.60 -16.69 17.03
N ILE A 38 0.50 -16.57 16.30
CA ILE A 38 -0.80 -16.12 16.79
C ILE A 38 -1.81 -17.23 16.51
N SER A 39 -2.41 -17.80 17.57
CA SER A 39 -3.42 -18.85 17.43
C SER A 39 -4.69 -18.47 18.20
N ILE A 40 -5.84 -18.54 17.55
CA ILE A 40 -7.15 -18.32 18.17
C ILE A 40 -7.91 -19.64 18.14
N GLU A 41 -8.16 -20.23 19.31
CA GLU A 41 -9.03 -21.40 19.45
C GLU A 41 -10.41 -20.97 19.97
N ALA A 42 -11.44 -21.20 19.17
CA ALA A 42 -12.80 -20.80 19.46
C ALA A 42 -13.72 -22.02 19.55
N LEU A 43 -14.41 -22.14 20.69
CA LEU A 43 -15.38 -23.20 20.98
C LEU A 43 -16.73 -22.59 21.32
N ASN A 44 -17.83 -23.26 20.98
CA ASN A 44 -19.16 -22.82 21.40
C ASN A 44 -19.23 -22.68 22.94
N SER A 45 -19.64 -21.51 23.41
CA SER A 45 -19.81 -21.25 24.84
C SER A 45 -20.90 -22.17 25.40
N LYS A 46 -20.62 -22.80 26.55
CA LYS A 46 -21.59 -23.63 27.28
C LYS A 46 -22.65 -22.79 27.99
N HIS A 47 -22.39 -21.50 28.19
CA HIS A 47 -23.19 -20.63 29.05
C HIS A 47 -24.09 -19.67 28.28
N GLN A 48 -23.78 -19.38 27.00
CA GLN A 48 -24.53 -18.42 26.20
C GLN A 48 -24.67 -18.89 24.75
N ALA A 49 -25.92 -18.92 24.26
CA ALA A 49 -26.21 -19.26 22.87
C ALA A 49 -25.60 -18.23 21.91
N ASN A 50 -25.11 -18.69 20.75
CA ASN A 50 -24.53 -17.85 19.69
C ASN A 50 -23.30 -17.02 20.14
N THR A 51 -22.54 -17.55 21.09
CA THR A 51 -21.29 -16.97 21.60
C THR A 51 -20.21 -18.03 21.58
N LEU A 52 -19.01 -17.65 21.14
CA LEU A 52 -17.80 -18.45 21.15
C LEU A 52 -16.95 -18.03 22.35
N HIS A 53 -16.41 -19.01 23.07
CA HIS A 53 -15.29 -18.84 23.98
C HIS A 53 -14.02 -18.92 23.14
N CYS A 54 -13.29 -17.82 23.05
CA CYS A 54 -12.08 -17.68 22.24
C CYS A 54 -10.87 -17.62 23.17
N VAL A 55 -9.92 -18.52 23.00
CA VAL A 55 -8.60 -18.50 23.64
C VAL A 55 -7.58 -18.08 22.61
N THR A 56 -6.93 -16.95 22.83
CA THR A 56 -5.91 -16.43 21.93
C THR A 56 -4.53 -16.56 22.56
N THR A 57 -3.60 -17.15 21.82
CA THR A 57 -2.20 -17.32 22.20
C THR A 57 -1.32 -16.51 21.25
N ILE A 58 -0.41 -15.71 21.79
CA ILE A 58 0.66 -15.02 21.05
C ILE A 58 1.99 -15.50 21.60
N ALA A 59 2.84 -16.08 20.76
CA ALA A 59 4.13 -16.65 21.15
C ALA A 59 5.25 -16.25 20.18
N SER A 60 6.51 -16.39 20.60
CA SER A 60 7.68 -16.18 19.74
C SER A 60 8.50 -17.45 19.56
N ALA A 61 8.94 -17.74 18.33
CA ALA A 61 9.91 -18.79 18.10
C ALA A 61 11.33 -18.24 18.36
N GLY A 62 11.96 -18.69 19.45
CA GLY A 62 13.34 -18.33 19.83
C GLY A 62 13.48 -17.21 20.88
N SER A 63 14.74 -16.81 21.16
CA SER A 63 15.13 -15.90 22.27
C SER A 63 14.89 -14.40 22.01
N ILE A 64 13.90 -14.07 21.20
CA ILE A 64 13.69 -12.69 20.70
C ILE A 64 13.47 -11.68 21.84
N PHE A 65 12.91 -12.14 22.96
CA PHE A 65 12.55 -11.32 24.11
C PHE A 65 13.41 -11.59 25.36
N GLY A 66 14.64 -12.11 25.22
CA GLY A 66 15.51 -12.54 26.34
C GLY A 66 15.85 -11.51 27.42
N GLY A 67 15.45 -10.23 27.26
CA GLY A 67 15.56 -9.16 28.27
C GLY A 67 14.22 -8.57 28.75
N LEU A 68 13.09 -9.14 28.36
CA LEU A 68 11.76 -8.62 28.67
C LEU A 68 11.39 -8.94 30.13
N VAL A 69 11.31 -7.91 30.97
CA VAL A 69 10.87 -8.06 32.37
C VAL A 69 9.36 -8.32 32.39
N LEU A 70 9.00 -9.60 32.37
CA LEU A 70 7.65 -10.15 32.23
C LEU A 70 6.59 -9.50 33.12
N LYS A 71 6.87 -9.31 34.42
CA LYS A 71 5.92 -8.66 35.35
C LYS A 71 5.67 -7.19 35.02
N LYS A 72 6.68 -6.49 34.48
CA LYS A 72 6.56 -5.09 34.07
C LYS A 72 5.77 -5.02 32.76
N PHE A 73 6.11 -5.86 31.79
CA PHE A 73 5.38 -6.00 30.53
C PHE A 73 3.87 -6.24 30.73
N LEU A 74 3.51 -7.23 31.57
CA LEU A 74 2.10 -7.56 31.81
C LEU A 74 1.33 -6.39 32.42
N LYS A 75 1.92 -5.70 33.41
CA LYS A 75 1.30 -4.50 34.01
C LYS A 75 1.09 -3.39 32.98
N GLU A 76 2.08 -3.19 32.11
CA GLU A 76 2.03 -2.18 31.07
C GLU A 76 0.96 -2.51 30.03
N ILE A 77 0.94 -3.73 29.49
CA ILE A 77 -0.08 -4.18 28.54
C ILE A 77 -1.50 -4.17 29.15
N GLN A 78 -1.67 -4.61 30.39
CA GLN A 78 -2.96 -4.55 31.08
C GLN A 78 -3.47 -3.11 31.24
N SER A 79 -2.57 -2.15 31.44
CA SER A 79 -2.95 -0.73 31.53
C SER A 79 -3.34 -0.11 30.19
N ILE A 80 -2.90 -0.73 29.09
CA ILE A 80 -3.08 -0.25 27.71
C ILE A 80 -4.34 -0.85 27.06
N LEU A 81 -4.67 -2.10 27.38
CA LEU A 81 -5.81 -2.81 26.79
C LEU A 81 -7.15 -2.29 27.34
N PRO A 82 -8.02 -1.67 26.53
CA PRO A 82 -9.29 -1.16 27.01
C PRO A 82 -10.27 -2.32 27.27
N GLY A 83 -10.52 -2.64 28.54
CA GLY A 83 -11.66 -3.47 28.92
C GLY A 83 -11.56 -4.97 28.65
N LEU A 84 -10.35 -5.52 28.44
CA LEU A 84 -10.13 -6.96 28.60
C LEU A 84 -10.19 -7.30 30.10
N SER A 85 -11.36 -7.76 30.54
CA SER A 85 -11.53 -8.41 31.86
C SER A 85 -10.94 -9.82 31.89
N ALA A 86 -10.24 -10.23 30.82
CA ALA A 86 -9.69 -11.56 30.65
C ALA A 86 -8.53 -11.79 31.63
N GLU A 87 -8.50 -12.97 32.25
CA GLU A 87 -7.33 -13.45 32.97
C GLU A 87 -6.19 -13.62 31.97
N LEU A 88 -5.35 -12.60 31.87
CA LEU A 88 -4.07 -12.65 31.18
C LEU A 88 -3.19 -13.65 31.93
N SER A 89 -3.16 -14.88 31.42
CA SER A 89 -2.39 -15.96 32.00
C SER A 89 -1.07 -16.12 31.23
N TRP A 90 0.00 -16.33 31.98
CA TRP A 90 1.35 -16.48 31.45
C TRP A 90 1.93 -17.81 31.92
N THR A 91 2.41 -18.63 30.99
CA THR A 91 3.17 -19.84 31.29
C THR A 91 4.64 -19.57 30.99
N SER A 92 5.42 -19.24 32.03
CA SER A 92 6.86 -19.44 31.98
C SER A 92 7.06 -20.90 32.31
N GLU A 93 7.60 -21.71 31.40
CA GLU A 93 8.09 -23.04 31.78
C GLU A 93 9.26 -22.88 32.75
N GLU A 94 8.96 -22.76 34.04
CA GLU A 94 9.89 -22.99 35.15
C GLU A 94 9.65 -24.39 35.75
N THR A 95 9.22 -25.38 34.97
CA THR A 95 9.11 -26.76 35.49
C THR A 95 9.24 -27.81 34.39
N SER A 96 10.47 -28.27 34.12
CA SER A 96 10.86 -29.67 34.30
C SER A 96 12.22 -29.94 33.65
N TYR A 97 13.02 -30.75 34.34
CA TYR A 97 14.39 -31.09 34.00
C TYR A 97 14.49 -31.78 32.63
N SER A 98 15.16 -31.13 31.67
CA SER A 98 16.05 -31.83 30.74
C SER A 98 17.24 -30.93 30.43
N GLN A 99 18.44 -31.43 30.76
CA GLN A 99 19.69 -30.84 30.31
C GLN A 99 19.87 -31.22 28.84
N ASP A 100 19.49 -30.35 27.92
CA ASP A 100 20.36 -29.97 26.81
C ASP A 100 19.71 -28.91 25.91
N VAL A 101 20.54 -27.93 25.55
CA VAL A 101 20.32 -26.80 24.61
C VAL A 101 19.61 -25.55 25.19
N SER A 102 20.45 -24.58 25.57
CA SER A 102 20.19 -23.15 25.83
C SER A 102 18.95 -22.77 26.65
N GLY A 103 19.17 -22.37 27.91
CA GLY A 103 18.16 -21.83 28.83
C GLY A 103 17.56 -20.50 28.39
N VAL A 104 16.73 -20.54 27.37
CA VAL A 104 15.93 -19.41 26.87
C VAL A 104 14.47 -19.80 27.02
N THR A 105 13.73 -19.09 27.88
CA THR A 105 12.29 -19.25 27.99
C THR A 105 11.61 -18.60 26.78
N PRO A 106 10.74 -19.32 26.03
CA PRO A 106 10.00 -18.74 24.93
C PRO A 106 8.94 -17.75 25.46
N PHE A 107 8.71 -16.65 24.75
CA PHE A 107 7.63 -15.73 25.06
C PHE A 107 6.29 -16.38 24.66
N GLN A 108 5.31 -16.45 25.57
CA GLN A 108 3.95 -16.93 25.31
C GLN A 108 2.92 -16.21 26.19
N MET A 109 1.95 -15.55 25.56
CA MET A 109 0.88 -14.80 26.21
C MET A 109 -0.48 -15.37 25.80
N ILE A 110 -1.37 -15.60 26.78
CA ILE A 110 -2.70 -16.15 26.57
C ILE A 110 -3.74 -15.21 27.15
N PHE A 111 -4.81 -14.95 26.41
CA PHE A 111 -6.00 -14.27 26.91
C PHE A 111 -7.27 -14.90 26.36
N GLU A 112 -8.37 -14.74 27.10
CA GLU A 112 -9.67 -15.29 26.73
C GLU A 112 -10.68 -14.17 26.41
N ALA A 113 -11.51 -14.37 25.41
CA ALA A 113 -12.58 -13.45 25.03
C ALA A 113 -13.87 -14.21 24.73
N HIS A 114 -15.01 -13.52 24.76
CA HIS A 114 -16.29 -14.08 24.34
C HIS A 114 -16.83 -13.27 23.17
N GLU A 115 -17.05 -13.94 22.03
CA GLU A 115 -17.38 -13.27 20.78
C GLU A 115 -18.52 -13.93 20.04
N LYS A 116 -19.24 -13.13 19.24
CA LYS A 116 -20.18 -13.69 18.27
C LYS A 116 -19.39 -14.24 17.08
N PRO A 117 -19.84 -15.33 16.43
CA PRO A 117 -19.13 -15.91 15.27
C PRO A 117 -18.81 -14.91 14.15
N ARG A 118 -19.73 -13.97 13.87
CA ARG A 118 -19.52 -12.92 12.85
C ARG A 118 -18.45 -11.90 13.26
N THR A 119 -18.35 -11.60 14.55
CA THR A 119 -17.31 -10.71 15.09
C THR A 119 -15.95 -11.38 14.92
N LEU A 120 -15.81 -12.64 15.33
CA LEU A 120 -14.55 -13.38 15.17
C LEU A 120 -14.08 -13.46 13.71
N MET A 121 -15.00 -13.64 12.75
CA MET A 121 -14.67 -13.59 11.32
C MET A 121 -14.13 -12.23 10.90
N THR A 122 -14.78 -11.15 11.31
CA THR A 122 -14.35 -9.77 11.01
C THR A 122 -13.00 -9.47 11.66
N ASP A 123 -12.85 -9.84 12.92
CA ASP A 123 -11.62 -9.66 13.69
C ASP A 123 -10.46 -10.43 13.08
N SER A 124 -10.70 -11.65 12.59
CA SER A 124 -9.69 -12.44 11.88
C SER A 124 -9.20 -11.72 10.63
N LEU A 125 -10.10 -11.10 9.84
CA LEU A 125 -9.72 -10.32 8.66
C LEU A 125 -8.92 -9.06 9.04
N VAL A 126 -9.32 -8.36 10.11
CA VAL A 126 -8.58 -7.19 10.63
C VAL A 126 -7.16 -7.58 11.06
N ILE A 127 -7.01 -8.70 11.77
CA ILE A 127 -5.69 -9.22 12.19
C ILE A 127 -4.86 -9.56 10.95
N LYS A 128 -5.41 -10.32 9.99
CA LYS A 128 -4.70 -10.68 8.75
C LYS A 128 -4.19 -9.44 8.02
N ASN A 129 -5.04 -8.43 7.84
CA ASN A 129 -4.64 -7.20 7.18
C ASN A 129 -3.56 -6.44 7.96
N PHE A 130 -3.66 -6.39 9.29
CA PHE A 130 -2.60 -5.81 10.13
C PHE A 130 -1.26 -6.54 9.93
N LEU A 131 -1.26 -7.89 9.98
CA LEU A 131 -0.06 -8.70 9.75
C LEU A 131 0.53 -8.47 8.36
N HIS A 132 -0.31 -8.46 7.32
CA HIS A 132 0.10 -8.25 5.95
C HIS A 132 0.76 -6.87 5.76
N LYS A 133 0.15 -5.84 6.35
CA LYS A 133 0.69 -4.48 6.31
C LYS A 133 2.04 -4.40 7.04
N VAL A 134 2.18 -5.04 8.19
CA VAL A 134 3.46 -5.09 8.93
C VAL A 134 4.56 -5.77 8.10
N ILE A 135 4.31 -6.94 7.49
CA ILE A 135 5.36 -7.65 6.74
C ILE A 135 5.85 -6.88 5.50
N THR A 136 5.03 -5.99 4.94
CA THR A 136 5.48 -5.18 3.80
C THR A 136 6.50 -4.11 4.16
N VAL A 137 6.69 -3.81 5.44
CA VAL A 137 7.66 -2.81 5.92
C VAL A 137 8.67 -3.37 6.92
N LEU A 138 8.36 -4.52 7.52
CA LEU A 138 9.24 -5.32 8.39
C LEU A 138 9.40 -6.75 7.80
N PRO A 139 10.04 -6.88 6.62
CA PRO A 139 10.03 -8.12 5.84
C PRO A 139 10.77 -9.30 6.50
N LYS A 140 11.61 -9.01 7.48
CA LYS A 140 12.38 -10.02 8.24
C LYS A 140 11.58 -10.62 9.41
N ILE A 141 10.36 -10.14 9.66
CA ILE A 141 9.44 -10.77 10.62
C ILE A 141 8.55 -11.76 9.89
N ARG A 142 8.38 -12.95 10.48
CA ARG A 142 7.39 -13.95 10.06
C ARG A 142 6.28 -14.08 11.09
N PHE A 143 5.04 -14.14 10.62
CA PHE A 143 3.88 -14.44 11.44
C PHE A 143 3.22 -15.73 11.00
N ASN A 144 2.96 -16.64 11.94
CA ASN A 144 2.07 -17.77 11.73
C ASN A 144 0.74 -17.45 12.40
N PHE A 145 -0.29 -17.25 11.60
CA PHE A 145 -1.64 -16.97 12.09
C PHE A 145 -2.51 -18.21 11.91
N SER A 146 -3.18 -18.64 12.98
CA SER A 146 -4.15 -19.73 12.91
C SER A 146 -5.42 -19.41 13.67
N VAL A 147 -6.54 -19.84 13.11
CA VAL A 147 -7.87 -19.76 13.73
C VAL A 147 -8.51 -21.13 13.66
N LYS A 148 -8.86 -21.68 14.82
CA LYS A 148 -9.52 -22.98 14.96
C LYS A 148 -10.91 -22.76 15.54
N VAL A 149 -11.95 -22.96 14.74
CA VAL A 149 -13.35 -22.80 15.19
C VAL A 149 -14.02 -24.17 15.19
N ASN A 150 -14.46 -24.64 16.37
CA ASN A 150 -15.16 -25.92 16.52
C ASN A 150 -14.45 -27.10 15.83
N GLY A 151 -13.11 -27.12 15.87
CA GLY A 151 -12.27 -28.18 15.28
C GLY A 151 -11.84 -27.94 13.82
N ILE A 152 -12.39 -26.96 13.12
CA ILE A 152 -11.97 -26.57 11.77
C ILE A 152 -10.81 -25.57 11.88
N LEU A 153 -9.65 -25.92 11.34
CA LEU A 153 -8.44 -25.10 11.37
C LEU A 153 -8.24 -24.35 10.05
N SER A 154 -8.00 -23.04 10.16
CA SER A 154 -7.44 -22.21 9.10
C SER A 154 -6.07 -21.71 9.55
N MET A 155 -5.06 -21.82 8.69
CA MET A 155 -3.70 -21.39 8.98
C MET A 155 -3.14 -20.62 7.79
N GLU A 156 -2.42 -19.55 8.09
CA GLU A 156 -1.80 -18.66 7.11
C GLU A 156 -0.44 -18.18 7.62
N ILE A 157 0.53 -18.08 6.72
CA ILE A 157 1.89 -17.65 7.04
C ILE A 157 2.13 -16.33 6.31
N PHE A 158 2.48 -15.30 7.07
CA PHE A 158 2.83 -13.98 6.55
C PHE A 158 4.34 -13.78 6.70
N GLY A 159 5.05 -13.60 5.59
CA GLY A 159 6.48 -13.28 5.59
C GLY A 159 6.95 -12.81 4.22
N ALA A 160 8.01 -11.99 4.20
CA ALA A 160 8.58 -11.42 2.97
C ALA A 160 10.12 -11.41 2.99
N GLU A 161 10.74 -12.33 3.74
CA GLU A 161 12.17 -12.30 4.11
C GLU A 161 13.13 -12.27 2.91
N ASN A 162 12.74 -12.89 1.79
CA ASN A 162 13.55 -13.04 0.59
C ASN A 162 13.10 -12.11 -0.55
N GLU A 163 12.17 -11.21 -0.27
CA GLU A 163 11.62 -10.31 -1.27
C GLU A 163 12.52 -9.08 -1.49
N PRO A 164 12.51 -8.51 -2.71
CA PRO A 164 13.22 -7.27 -2.98
C PRO A 164 12.62 -6.14 -2.14
N THR A 165 13.47 -5.31 -1.55
CA THR A 165 13.08 -4.24 -0.63
C THR A 165 13.75 -2.91 -0.96
N LEU A 166 13.08 -1.82 -0.59
CA LEU A 166 13.63 -0.47 -0.53
C LEU A 166 13.87 -0.12 0.94
N ASN A 167 15.13 0.03 1.34
CA ASN A 167 15.50 0.37 2.71
C ASN A 167 15.33 1.87 2.97
N LEU A 168 14.69 2.20 4.09
CA LEU A 168 14.62 3.55 4.65
C LEU A 168 15.73 3.74 5.69
N SER A 169 16.13 4.98 5.92
CA SER A 169 17.21 5.34 6.85
C SER A 169 16.92 4.96 8.32
N ASN A 170 15.66 4.71 8.65
CA ASN A 170 15.22 4.37 10.00
C ASN A 170 15.19 2.86 10.27
N GLY A 171 15.72 2.02 9.37
CA GLY A 171 15.72 0.56 9.57
C GLY A 171 14.37 -0.09 9.29
N ILE A 172 13.50 0.60 8.54
CA ILE A 172 12.30 0.03 7.90
C ILE A 172 12.68 -0.35 6.45
N ALA A 173 12.09 -1.42 5.92
CA ALA A 173 12.34 -1.87 4.55
C ALA A 173 11.03 -2.17 3.82
N LEU A 174 10.68 -1.37 2.82
CA LEU A 174 9.47 -1.54 2.03
C LEU A 174 9.64 -2.66 1.00
N VAL A 175 8.81 -3.70 1.06
CA VAL A 175 8.73 -4.76 0.05
C VAL A 175 8.25 -4.17 -1.27
N VAL A 176 9.02 -4.35 -2.33
CA VAL A 176 8.71 -3.76 -3.65
C VAL A 176 8.07 -4.74 -4.62
N ASN A 177 7.66 -5.93 -4.20
CA ASN A 177 6.90 -6.83 -5.05
C ASN A 177 5.47 -6.31 -5.26
N HIS A 178 5.07 -6.11 -6.51
CA HIS A 178 3.78 -5.51 -6.87
C HIS A 178 2.56 -6.33 -6.42
N GLN A 179 2.72 -7.66 -6.26
CA GLN A 179 1.63 -8.57 -5.93
C GLN A 179 1.02 -8.30 -4.55
N HIS A 180 1.74 -7.61 -3.66
CA HIS A 180 1.21 -7.19 -2.37
C HIS A 180 0.21 -6.03 -2.47
N TYR A 181 0.20 -5.27 -3.56
CA TYR A 181 -0.52 -4.00 -3.64
C TYR A 181 -1.60 -3.96 -4.72
N VAL A 182 -1.37 -4.64 -5.84
CA VAL A 182 -2.29 -4.63 -6.98
C VAL A 182 -2.41 -6.05 -7.53
N SER A 183 -3.64 -6.48 -7.83
CA SER A 183 -3.88 -7.77 -8.48
C SER A 183 -3.20 -7.83 -9.85
N THR A 184 -2.54 -8.95 -10.13
CA THR A 184 -1.85 -9.16 -11.41
C THR A 184 -2.81 -8.96 -12.58
N PRO A 185 -2.43 -8.16 -13.57
CA PRO A 185 -3.17 -8.06 -14.81
C PRO A 185 -3.36 -9.38 -15.53
N LYS A 186 -4.59 -9.66 -15.95
CA LYS A 186 -4.91 -10.80 -16.83
C LYS A 186 -4.57 -10.41 -18.28
N PHE A 187 -3.29 -10.12 -18.56
CA PHE A 187 -2.88 -9.91 -19.94
C PHE A 187 -2.86 -11.26 -20.67
N GLY A 188 -3.57 -11.32 -21.80
CA GLY A 188 -3.77 -12.55 -22.58
C GLY A 188 -2.54 -13.05 -23.35
N THR A 189 -1.34 -12.49 -23.16
CA THR A 189 -0.13 -12.95 -23.87
C THR A 189 1.14 -12.69 -23.06
N THR A 190 2.17 -13.47 -23.40
CA THR A 190 3.44 -13.75 -22.71
C THR A 190 4.39 -12.56 -22.57
N GLU A 191 3.92 -11.42 -22.07
CA GLU A 191 4.75 -10.23 -21.82
C GLU A 191 5.19 -10.19 -20.35
N LEU A 192 6.51 -10.13 -20.14
CA LEU A 192 7.12 -10.08 -18.81
C LEU A 192 6.89 -8.68 -18.21
N LEU A 193 5.79 -8.51 -17.47
CA LEU A 193 5.58 -7.34 -16.61
C LEU A 193 6.72 -7.20 -15.60
N CYS A 194 7.08 -5.96 -15.25
CA CYS A 194 7.93 -5.73 -14.09
C CYS A 194 7.20 -6.29 -12.85
N SER A 195 7.80 -7.27 -12.17
CA SER A 195 7.24 -7.82 -10.94
C SER A 195 7.43 -6.90 -9.73
N ARG A 196 8.02 -5.72 -9.92
CA ARG A 196 8.36 -4.79 -8.85
C ARG A 196 7.75 -3.41 -9.07
N ILE A 197 7.40 -2.77 -7.96
CA ILE A 197 7.19 -1.33 -7.90
C ILE A 197 8.55 -0.63 -7.79
N HIS A 198 8.62 0.61 -8.22
CA HIS A 198 9.82 1.44 -8.11
C HIS A 198 9.46 2.71 -7.35
N PRO A 199 9.45 2.66 -6.00
CA PRO A 199 9.11 3.82 -5.20
C PRO A 199 10.20 4.87 -5.30
N VAL A 200 9.78 6.11 -5.50
CA VAL A 200 10.63 7.30 -5.41
C VAL A 200 10.35 7.97 -4.07
N LEU A 201 11.41 8.19 -3.29
CA LEU A 201 11.33 8.85 -2.00
C LEU A 201 11.21 10.37 -2.19
N GLY A 202 10.24 10.99 -1.53
CA GLY A 202 10.20 12.43 -1.36
C GLY A 202 11.12 12.90 -0.24
N HIS A 203 11.20 14.22 -0.08
CA HIS A 203 12.04 14.83 0.95
C HIS A 203 11.40 14.66 2.33
N PRO A 204 12.13 14.18 3.35
CA PRO A 204 11.60 14.12 4.71
C PRO A 204 11.20 15.52 5.22
N VAL A 205 10.03 15.63 5.84
CA VAL A 205 9.51 16.89 6.39
C VAL A 205 9.16 16.75 7.87
N MET A 206 9.43 17.80 8.63
CA MET A 206 9.07 17.91 10.03
C MET A 206 7.56 18.11 10.16
N LEU A 207 6.93 17.36 11.06
CA LEU A 207 5.51 17.53 11.41
C LEU A 207 5.38 18.36 12.68
N PHE A 208 4.47 19.32 12.66
CA PHE A 208 4.12 20.17 13.79
C PHE A 208 3.10 19.47 14.68
N ILE A 209 3.42 19.34 15.97
CA ILE A 209 2.50 18.85 16.98
C ILE A 209 1.71 20.06 17.50
N PRO A 210 0.38 20.11 17.35
CA PRO A 210 -0.44 21.20 17.86
C PRO A 210 -0.23 21.44 19.37
N ASP A 211 -0.26 22.70 19.82
CA ASP A 211 0.03 23.08 21.21
C ASP A 211 -0.91 22.43 22.24
N ASP A 212 -2.16 22.16 21.85
CA ASP A 212 -3.14 21.45 22.66
C ASP A 212 -2.80 19.96 22.84
N VAL A 213 -2.14 19.37 21.85
CA VAL A 213 -1.63 17.99 21.86
C VAL A 213 -0.25 17.89 22.53
N ALA A 214 0.61 18.91 22.35
CA ALA A 214 1.97 18.97 22.91
C ALA A 214 1.98 19.00 24.45
N LYS A 215 0.91 19.48 25.09
CA LYS A 215 0.73 19.45 26.55
C LYS A 215 0.77 18.05 27.16
N MET A 216 0.70 16.99 26.34
CA MET A 216 0.86 15.60 26.77
C MET A 216 2.33 15.18 27.02
N GLY A 217 3.30 16.09 26.87
CA GLY A 217 4.68 15.86 27.31
C GLY A 217 5.57 15.12 26.31
N LEU A 218 5.27 15.18 25.01
CA LEU A 218 6.14 14.64 23.98
C LEU A 218 7.39 15.52 23.81
N LEU A 219 8.56 14.94 24.05
CA LEU A 219 9.87 15.56 23.81
C LEU A 219 10.50 14.91 22.58
N GLY A 220 10.23 15.45 21.40
CA GLY A 220 10.86 14.97 20.18
C GLY A 220 10.24 15.52 18.92
N GLU A 221 10.84 15.13 17.81
CA GLU A 221 10.50 15.59 16.46
C GLU A 221 9.83 14.45 15.69
N LEU A 222 8.73 14.77 15.02
CA LEU A 222 8.06 13.86 14.10
C LEU A 222 8.50 14.19 12.67
N ILE A 223 8.89 13.16 11.91
CA ILE A 223 9.32 13.32 10.51
C ILE A 223 8.45 12.46 9.61
N LEU A 224 7.85 13.06 8.58
CA LEU A 224 7.15 12.35 7.52
C LEU A 224 8.07 12.18 6.31
N THR A 225 8.23 10.95 5.84
CA THR A 225 8.91 10.62 4.57
C THR A 225 7.91 9.98 3.62
N PRO A 226 7.49 10.66 2.54
CA PRO A 226 6.63 10.05 1.53
C PRO A 226 7.43 9.23 0.53
N ALA A 227 6.81 8.20 -0.03
CA ALA A 227 7.32 7.43 -1.17
C ALA A 227 6.20 7.17 -2.16
N ALA A 228 6.42 7.41 -3.45
CA ALA A 228 5.40 7.23 -4.48
C ALA A 228 5.87 6.23 -5.56
N ALA A 229 4.99 5.34 -6.01
CA ALA A 229 5.27 4.40 -7.08
C ALA A 229 4.07 4.25 -8.02
N LEU A 230 4.32 3.99 -9.30
CA LEU A 230 3.29 3.55 -10.24
C LEU A 230 3.29 2.02 -10.37
N CYS A 231 2.11 1.42 -10.31
CA CYS A 231 1.92 -0.01 -10.47
C CYS A 231 0.76 -0.29 -11.45
N PRO A 232 0.97 -1.04 -12.55
CA PRO A 232 2.22 -1.66 -13.00
C PRO A 232 3.31 -0.63 -13.37
N CYS A 233 4.57 -1.01 -13.22
CA CYS A 233 5.71 -0.12 -13.46
C CYS A 233 5.81 0.33 -14.94
N PRO A 234 6.00 1.64 -15.21
CA PRO A 234 6.15 2.17 -16.57
C PRO A 234 7.47 1.76 -17.26
N ASN A 235 8.53 1.38 -16.52
CA ASN A 235 9.86 1.08 -17.09
C ASN A 235 9.89 -0.07 -18.10
N VAL A 236 8.83 -0.88 -18.18
CA VAL A 236 8.71 -2.00 -19.13
C VAL A 236 7.75 -1.68 -20.28
N PHE A 237 6.93 -0.63 -20.16
CA PHE A 237 5.89 -0.28 -21.13
C PHE A 237 5.92 1.21 -21.46
N SER A 238 6.63 1.60 -22.52
CA SER A 238 6.66 2.98 -23.00
C SER A 238 5.53 3.33 -23.98
N ASN A 239 4.77 2.34 -24.47
CA ASN A 239 3.96 2.50 -25.69
C ASN A 239 2.44 2.31 -25.52
N GLN A 240 1.96 1.94 -24.33
CA GLN A 240 0.53 2.02 -23.99
C GLN A 240 0.31 3.21 -23.06
N LEU A 241 -0.69 4.05 -23.37
CA LEU A 241 -1.20 5.06 -22.46
C LEU A 241 -1.90 4.34 -21.30
N ASN A 242 -1.12 3.91 -20.32
CA ASN A 242 -1.66 3.39 -19.09
C ASN A 242 -2.27 4.57 -18.33
N ARG A 243 -3.58 4.76 -18.49
CA ARG A 243 -4.32 5.76 -17.73
C ARG A 243 -4.23 5.38 -16.25
N ILE A 244 -3.92 6.36 -15.41
CA ILE A 244 -4.05 6.19 -13.96
C ILE A 244 -5.54 5.97 -13.67
N SER A 245 -5.90 4.86 -13.04
CA SER A 245 -7.28 4.49 -12.71
C SER A 245 -7.59 4.70 -11.24
N SER A 246 -6.58 4.62 -10.38
CA SER A 246 -6.74 4.63 -8.93
C SER A 246 -5.49 5.17 -8.23
N ALA A 247 -5.66 5.56 -6.96
CA ALA A 247 -4.56 5.87 -6.06
C ALA A 247 -4.81 5.23 -4.69
N SER A 248 -3.77 4.66 -4.10
CA SER A 248 -3.81 3.93 -2.84
C SER A 248 -2.79 4.54 -1.88
N ILE A 249 -3.21 4.93 -0.69
CA ILE A 249 -2.37 5.54 0.35
C ILE A 249 -2.19 4.56 1.51
N PHE A 250 -0.94 4.36 1.92
CA PHE A 250 -0.54 3.53 3.04
C PHE A 250 0.19 4.39 4.08
N LEU A 251 -0.27 4.36 5.32
CA LEU A 251 0.22 5.11 6.46
C LEU A 251 0.90 4.19 7.46
N TYR A 252 2.16 4.49 7.72
CA TYR A 252 3.00 3.81 8.70
C TYR A 252 3.49 4.81 9.73
N GLY A 253 3.46 4.39 10.98
CA GLY A 253 3.97 5.12 12.12
C GLY A 253 5.38 4.69 12.48
N PRO A 254 5.87 5.18 13.63
CA PRO A 254 7.18 4.80 14.13
C PRO A 254 7.31 3.28 14.26
N SER A 255 8.50 2.76 13.98
CA SER A 255 8.79 1.31 13.93
C SER A 255 8.05 0.53 12.84
N GLY A 256 7.47 1.20 11.83
CA GLY A 256 6.78 0.54 10.72
C GLY A 256 5.40 -0.01 11.09
N LEU A 257 4.82 0.46 12.19
CA LEU A 257 3.51 0.00 12.64
C LEU A 257 2.38 0.74 11.92
N PRO A 258 1.28 0.07 11.53
CA PRO A 258 0.09 0.73 11.00
C PRO A 258 -0.45 1.79 11.97
N LEU A 259 -0.74 3.00 11.46
CA LEU A 259 -1.37 4.09 12.24
C LEU A 259 -2.88 4.01 12.29
N ILE A 260 -3.49 3.48 11.22
CA ILE A 260 -4.93 3.28 11.14
C ILE A 260 -5.18 1.78 11.20
N LEU A 261 -5.99 1.36 12.17
CA LEU A 261 -6.59 0.04 12.17
C LEU A 261 -7.87 0.15 11.37
N LEU A 262 -7.97 -0.58 10.25
CA LEU A 262 -9.19 -0.56 9.43
C LEU A 262 -10.34 -1.16 10.27
N ASN A 263 -11.26 -0.29 10.68
CA ASN A 263 -12.54 -0.69 11.26
C ASN A 263 -13.64 -0.41 10.23
N PRO A 264 -14.41 -1.43 9.79
CA PRO A 264 -15.50 -1.27 8.82
C PRO A 264 -16.54 -0.20 9.20
N GLU A 265 -16.65 0.14 10.49
CA GLU A 265 -17.70 1.01 11.02
C GLU A 265 -17.31 2.49 11.18
N GLN A 266 -16.03 2.86 11.01
CA GLN A 266 -15.60 4.26 11.18
C GLN A 266 -14.89 4.78 9.92
N PRO A 267 -15.41 5.84 9.27
CA PRO A 267 -14.75 6.44 8.14
C PRO A 267 -13.48 7.16 8.60
N THR A 268 -12.45 7.02 7.77
CA THR A 268 -11.22 7.81 7.73
C THR A 268 -11.46 9.29 8.03
N SER A 269 -10.49 9.91 8.72
CA SER A 269 -10.55 11.32 9.15
C SER A 269 -10.93 12.26 8.00
N THR A 270 -11.53 13.41 8.33
CA THR A 270 -11.96 14.44 7.35
C THR A 270 -10.85 14.80 6.36
N THR A 271 -9.60 14.78 6.80
CA THR A 271 -8.38 15.04 6.01
C THR A 271 -8.26 14.13 4.79
N PHE A 272 -8.64 12.85 4.92
CA PHE A 272 -8.51 11.87 3.84
C PHE A 272 -9.74 11.80 2.93
N LYS A 273 -10.85 12.45 3.30
CA LYS A 273 -12.06 12.56 2.48
C LYS A 273 -11.88 13.57 1.34
N ASP A 274 -11.11 14.63 1.57
CA ASP A 274 -10.73 15.55 0.50
C ASP A 274 -9.62 14.91 -0.34
N THR A 275 -9.98 14.47 -1.55
CA THR A 275 -9.04 13.82 -2.46
C THR A 275 -7.92 14.76 -2.88
N SER A 276 -8.14 16.08 -2.87
CA SER A 276 -7.15 17.08 -3.28
C SER A 276 -6.25 17.55 -2.14
N TYR A 277 -6.44 17.01 -0.93
CA TYR A 277 -5.70 17.43 0.26
C TYR A 277 -4.18 17.27 0.10
N PHE A 278 -3.74 16.09 -0.33
CA PHE A 278 -2.31 15.77 -0.50
C PHE A 278 -1.79 15.96 -1.93
N ILE A 279 -2.64 15.77 -2.93
CA ILE A 279 -2.23 15.73 -4.34
C ILE A 279 -3.12 16.66 -5.15
N ASN A 280 -2.51 17.57 -5.89
CA ASN A 280 -3.23 18.42 -6.82
C ASN A 280 -3.54 17.66 -8.12
N TRP A 281 -4.61 16.84 -8.11
CA TRP A 281 -4.99 16.01 -9.25
C TRP A 281 -5.28 16.78 -10.54
N LYS A 282 -5.68 18.06 -10.43
CA LYS A 282 -5.90 18.94 -11.59
C LYS A 282 -4.63 19.13 -12.42
N LYS A 283 -3.45 19.09 -11.77
CA LYS A 283 -2.14 19.13 -12.45
C LYS A 283 -1.97 17.97 -13.45
N TYR A 284 -2.60 16.84 -13.17
CA TYR A 284 -2.53 15.64 -14.00
C TYR A 284 -3.78 15.40 -14.85
N HIS A 285 -4.71 16.36 -14.89
CA HIS A 285 -6.00 16.22 -15.57
C HIS A 285 -6.83 15.02 -15.07
N LEU A 286 -6.72 14.69 -13.79
CA LEU A 286 -7.48 13.63 -13.15
C LEU A 286 -8.52 14.22 -12.19
N CYS A 287 -9.70 13.61 -12.16
CA CYS A 287 -10.70 13.82 -11.12
C CYS A 287 -10.77 12.55 -10.28
N MET A 288 -10.42 12.64 -9.00
CA MET A 288 -10.40 11.51 -8.08
C MET A 288 -11.58 11.57 -7.12
N VAL A 289 -12.25 10.44 -6.94
CA VAL A 289 -13.31 10.24 -5.96
C VAL A 289 -12.91 9.19 -4.92
N PRO A 290 -13.35 9.30 -3.65
CA PRO A 290 -13.12 8.26 -2.65
C PRO A 290 -13.68 6.91 -3.08
N ASN A 291 -12.86 5.86 -2.94
CA ASN A 291 -13.29 4.49 -3.15
C ASN A 291 -13.58 3.83 -1.79
N LEU A 292 -14.83 3.45 -1.57
CA LEU A 292 -15.29 2.82 -0.33
C LEU A 292 -15.28 1.28 -0.38
N ASP A 293 -15.07 0.69 -1.56
CA ASP A 293 -15.08 -0.77 -1.75
C ASP A 293 -13.71 -1.38 -1.41
N LEU A 294 -13.40 -1.44 -0.11
CA LEU A 294 -12.26 -2.22 0.40
C LEU A 294 -12.68 -3.68 0.57
N ASN A 295 -12.31 -4.54 -0.38
CA ASN A 295 -12.55 -5.97 -0.28
C ASN A 295 -11.48 -6.64 0.60
N PHE A 296 -11.86 -7.04 1.81
CA PHE A 296 -11.01 -7.77 2.77
C PHE A 296 -10.67 -9.21 2.35
N ASP A 297 -11.30 -9.74 1.31
CA ASP A 297 -11.13 -11.13 0.83
C ASP A 297 -10.03 -11.30 -0.24
N ARG A 298 -9.09 -10.35 -0.33
CA ARG A 298 -7.97 -10.42 -1.28
C ARG A 298 -6.65 -10.52 -0.54
N ASP A 299 -5.74 -11.33 -1.07
CA ASP A 299 -4.33 -11.47 -0.63
C ASP A 299 -3.49 -10.21 -0.94
N LEU A 300 -4.07 -9.01 -0.78
CA LEU A 300 -3.45 -7.72 -1.00
C LEU A 300 -3.43 -6.94 0.32
N VAL A 301 -2.38 -6.15 0.53
CA VAL A 301 -2.37 -5.16 1.60
C VAL A 301 -3.42 -4.11 1.28
N LEU A 302 -4.37 -3.93 2.21
CA LEU A 302 -5.39 -2.91 2.06
C LEU A 302 -4.77 -1.53 2.31
N PRO A 303 -5.00 -0.56 1.41
CA PRO A 303 -4.62 0.80 1.68
C PRO A 303 -5.50 1.39 2.78
N ASP A 304 -4.95 2.37 3.50
CA ASP A 304 -5.71 3.13 4.49
C ASP A 304 -6.71 4.07 3.80
N VAL A 305 -6.37 4.52 2.59
CA VAL A 305 -7.22 5.38 1.76
C VAL A 305 -7.09 4.96 0.31
N SER A 306 -8.23 4.83 -0.36
CA SER A 306 -8.29 4.48 -1.78
C SER A 306 -9.10 5.54 -2.53
N TYR A 307 -8.59 5.95 -3.69
CA TYR A 307 -9.23 6.86 -4.62
C TYR A 307 -9.35 6.20 -6.00
N GLN A 308 -10.41 6.52 -6.72
CA GLN A 308 -10.63 6.08 -8.09
C GLN A 308 -10.87 7.28 -9.01
N VAL A 309 -10.44 7.17 -10.26
CA VAL A 309 -10.71 8.20 -11.26
C VAL A 309 -12.19 8.17 -11.64
N GLU A 310 -12.83 9.34 -11.64
CA GLU A 310 -14.21 9.51 -12.07
C GLU A 310 -14.34 9.17 -13.57
N SER A 311 -15.20 8.20 -13.89
CA SER A 311 -15.51 7.85 -15.28
C SER A 311 -16.56 8.81 -15.83
N SER A 312 -16.15 9.65 -16.77
CA SER A 312 -17.07 10.48 -17.56
C SER A 312 -17.72 9.62 -18.66
N GLU A 313 -18.78 8.88 -18.34
CA GLU A 313 -19.89 8.46 -19.24
C GLU A 313 -20.64 7.25 -18.67
N GLY A 314 -21.96 7.39 -18.57
CA GLY A 314 -22.88 6.27 -18.33
C GLY A 314 -23.11 5.47 -19.61
N ASP A 315 -22.06 4.91 -20.19
CA ASP A 315 -22.15 4.11 -21.41
C ASP A 315 -21.87 2.63 -21.18
N GLN A 316 -22.87 1.83 -21.55
CA GLN A 316 -22.78 0.40 -21.73
C GLN A 316 -21.74 0.08 -22.80
N THR A 317 -20.61 -0.52 -22.43
CA THR A 317 -19.87 -1.40 -23.35
C THR A 317 -19.34 -2.61 -22.61
N GLN A 318 -19.94 -3.76 -22.91
CA GLN A 318 -19.32 -5.06 -22.69
C GLN A 318 -17.97 -5.11 -23.41
N ASN A 319 -16.98 -5.75 -22.78
CA ASN A 319 -15.66 -6.10 -23.31
C ASN A 319 -14.74 -4.93 -23.68
N MET A 320 -14.02 -4.44 -22.69
CA MET A 320 -12.54 -4.48 -22.57
C MET A 320 -12.23 -3.55 -21.40
N ASP A 321 -12.09 -4.11 -20.20
CA ASP A 321 -11.70 -3.35 -19.01
C ASP A 321 -10.25 -2.88 -19.23
N PRO A 322 -9.97 -1.59 -19.54
CA PRO A 322 -8.59 -1.17 -19.73
C PRO A 322 -7.98 -1.05 -18.34
N GLN A 323 -7.29 -2.11 -17.95
CA GLN A 323 -6.60 -2.24 -16.67
C GLN A 323 -5.58 -1.10 -16.48
N GLY A 324 -6.01 -0.04 -15.78
CA GLY A 324 -5.22 1.17 -15.57
C GLY A 324 -4.14 1.03 -14.49
N GLN A 325 -3.26 2.02 -14.42
CA GLN A 325 -2.22 2.12 -13.39
C GLN A 325 -2.79 2.63 -12.07
N THR A 326 -2.33 2.05 -10.96
CA THR A 326 -2.55 2.53 -9.61
C THR A 326 -1.33 3.32 -9.14
N LEU A 327 -1.56 4.55 -8.65
CA LEU A 327 -0.55 5.30 -7.90
C LEU A 327 -0.53 4.78 -6.46
N LEU A 328 0.61 4.26 -6.02
CA LEU A 328 0.82 3.83 -4.64
C LEU A 328 1.59 4.94 -3.90
N LEU A 329 1.04 5.44 -2.80
CA LEU A 329 1.65 6.43 -1.94
C LEU A 329 1.87 5.83 -0.55
N PHE A 330 3.12 5.78 -0.09
CA PHE A 330 3.50 5.30 1.23
C PHE A 330 3.95 6.49 2.07
N LEU A 331 3.38 6.65 3.25
CA LEU A 331 3.62 7.75 4.16
C LEU A 331 4.21 7.18 5.45
N PHE A 332 5.51 7.39 5.64
CA PHE A 332 6.24 6.90 6.81
C PHE A 332 6.45 8.02 7.82
N VAL A 333 5.83 7.92 8.99
CA VAL A 333 6.07 8.83 10.12
C VAL A 333 7.10 8.19 11.04
N ASP A 334 8.19 8.90 11.29
CA ASP A 334 9.21 8.53 12.27
C ASP A 334 9.23 9.52 13.43
N PHE A 335 9.87 9.10 14.53
CA PHE A 335 10.01 9.90 15.74
C PHE A 335 11.46 9.91 16.21
N HIS A 336 11.96 11.10 16.52
CA HIS A 336 13.31 11.32 17.03
C HIS A 336 13.28 12.20 18.28
N SER A 337 13.64 11.65 19.44
CA SER A 337 13.73 12.42 20.70
C SER A 337 15.13 12.96 21.01
N GLY A 338 16.11 12.79 20.12
CA GLY A 338 17.52 13.20 20.34
C GLY A 338 18.29 12.34 21.37
N PHE A 339 17.62 11.44 22.09
CA PHE A 339 18.18 10.49 23.04
C PHE A 339 17.69 9.05 22.73
N PRO A 340 18.27 8.00 23.34
CA PRO A 340 17.73 6.66 23.21
C PRO A 340 16.27 6.63 23.69
N VAL A 341 15.33 6.51 22.75
CA VAL A 341 13.88 6.55 23.00
C VAL A 341 13.50 5.46 23.99
N GLN A 342 12.72 5.81 25.03
CA GLN A 342 12.19 4.81 25.94
C GLN A 342 10.98 4.10 25.32
N LYS A 343 10.79 2.80 25.59
CA LYS A 343 9.70 1.98 25.02
C LYS A 343 8.32 2.62 25.19
N MET A 344 8.06 3.14 26.38
CA MET A 344 6.80 3.81 26.73
C MET A 344 6.60 5.15 26.03
N GLU A 345 7.69 5.84 25.70
CA GLU A 345 7.65 7.08 24.93
C GLU A 345 7.25 6.79 23.49
N LEU A 346 7.86 5.79 22.85
CA LEU A 346 7.51 5.39 21.48
C LEU A 346 6.08 4.84 21.37
N TRP A 347 5.64 4.11 22.40
CA TRP A 347 4.25 3.69 22.54
C TRP A 347 3.30 4.89 22.63
N GLY A 348 3.58 5.83 23.54
CA GLY A 348 2.78 7.05 23.71
C GLY A 348 2.71 7.88 22.44
N VAL A 349 3.81 7.98 21.69
CA VAL A 349 3.83 8.61 20.36
C VAL A 349 2.93 7.88 19.37
N HIS A 350 2.96 6.55 19.32
CA HIS A 350 2.09 5.77 18.43
C HIS A 350 0.60 5.97 18.77
N THR A 351 0.24 5.93 20.05
CA THR A 351 -1.13 6.22 20.51
C THR A 351 -1.54 7.64 20.13
N LEU A 352 -0.68 8.64 20.38
CA LEU A 352 -0.94 10.04 20.06
C LEU A 352 -1.12 10.26 18.56
N LEU A 353 -0.29 9.63 17.72
CA LEU A 353 -0.45 9.66 16.28
C LEU A 353 -1.79 9.03 15.89
N THR A 354 -2.14 7.86 16.42
CA THR A 354 -3.41 7.20 16.12
C THR A 354 -4.62 8.09 16.44
N THR A 355 -4.57 8.87 17.52
CA THR A 355 -5.66 9.77 17.94
C THR A 355 -5.65 11.13 17.23
N HIS A 356 -4.47 11.71 16.99
CA HIS A 356 -4.32 13.12 16.58
C HIS A 356 -3.68 13.32 15.19
N LEU A 357 -3.48 12.26 14.41
CA LEU A 357 -2.87 12.33 13.07
C LEU A 357 -3.53 13.40 12.19
N SER A 358 -4.86 13.47 12.19
CA SER A 358 -5.62 14.45 11.39
C SER A 358 -5.24 15.90 11.74
N ALA A 359 -5.13 16.21 13.04
CA ALA A 359 -4.77 17.56 13.50
C ALA A 359 -3.31 17.88 13.13
N ILE A 360 -2.39 16.93 13.34
CA ILE A 360 -0.96 17.07 13.00
C ILE A 360 -0.78 17.33 11.50
N LEU A 361 -1.47 16.56 10.64
CA LEU A 361 -1.41 16.73 9.19
C LEU A 361 -2.08 18.04 8.72
N THR A 362 -3.06 18.55 9.45
CA THR A 362 -3.72 19.84 9.18
C THR A 362 -2.78 21.00 9.48
N GLU A 363 -2.13 20.99 10.64
CA GLU A 363 -1.16 22.02 11.02
C GLU A 363 0.06 22.02 10.09
N SER A 364 0.45 20.83 9.61
CA SER A 364 1.61 20.63 8.72
C SER A 364 1.24 20.61 7.23
N HIS A 365 0.03 21.08 6.85
CA HIS A 365 -0.54 20.83 5.53
C HIS A 365 0.37 21.23 4.36
N SER A 366 0.86 22.48 4.35
CA SER A 366 1.65 23.02 3.23
C SER A 366 2.94 22.22 2.98
N VAL A 367 3.73 21.98 4.03
CA VAL A 367 5.00 21.25 3.93
C VAL A 367 4.79 19.77 3.57
N VAL A 368 3.73 19.15 4.08
CA VAL A 368 3.37 17.77 3.77
C VAL A 368 2.90 17.64 2.32
N GLN A 369 2.04 18.55 1.87
CA GLN A 369 1.55 18.58 0.50
C GLN A 369 2.69 18.77 -0.49
N ASP A 370 3.59 19.73 -0.24
CA ASP A 370 4.74 19.99 -1.13
C ASP A 370 5.65 18.75 -1.26
N SER A 371 5.97 18.09 -0.15
CA SER A 371 6.82 16.89 -0.17
C SER A 371 6.17 15.72 -0.90
N ILE A 372 4.88 15.45 -0.65
CA ILE A 372 4.13 14.41 -1.35
C ILE A 372 4.03 14.73 -2.83
N GLN A 373 3.71 15.98 -3.18
CA GLN A 373 3.55 16.44 -4.56
C GLN A 373 4.84 16.24 -5.37
N VAL A 374 6.01 16.49 -4.77
CA VAL A 374 7.33 16.22 -5.39
C VAL A 374 7.54 14.72 -5.63
N ALA A 375 7.25 13.86 -4.65
CA ALA A 375 7.38 12.42 -4.82
C ALA A 375 6.45 11.89 -5.94
N VAL A 376 5.21 12.36 -5.96
CA VAL A 376 4.23 12.01 -7.00
C VAL A 376 4.66 12.54 -8.36
N ASP A 377 5.15 13.77 -8.47
CA ASP A 377 5.68 14.31 -9.73
C ASP A 377 6.80 13.45 -10.31
N GLN A 378 7.71 12.98 -9.47
CA GLN A 378 8.82 12.12 -9.90
C GLN A 378 8.32 10.73 -10.30
N ALA A 379 7.43 10.13 -9.52
CA ALA A 379 6.83 8.84 -9.86
C ALA A 379 6.01 8.89 -11.17
N LEU A 380 5.38 10.04 -11.44
CA LEU A 380 4.58 10.29 -12.64
C LEU A 380 5.39 10.90 -13.80
N GLU A 381 6.69 11.13 -13.66
CA GLU A 381 7.48 11.84 -14.67
C GLU A 381 7.45 11.12 -16.03
N GLN A 382 7.67 9.81 -16.03
CA GLN A 382 7.63 9.00 -17.26
C GLN A 382 6.23 9.00 -17.88
N HIS A 383 5.18 8.89 -17.06
CA HIS A 383 3.80 8.96 -17.52
C HIS A 383 3.52 10.34 -18.15
N HIS A 384 3.97 11.43 -17.52
CA HIS A 384 3.82 12.79 -18.04
C HIS A 384 4.56 12.99 -19.36
N GLN A 385 5.80 12.48 -19.48
CA GLN A 385 6.56 12.53 -20.73
C GLN A 385 5.85 11.77 -21.86
N ALA A 386 5.30 10.59 -21.58
CA ALA A 386 4.54 9.80 -22.54
C ALA A 386 3.26 10.51 -22.99
N VAL A 387 2.49 11.07 -22.05
CA VAL A 387 1.29 11.87 -22.35
C VAL A 387 1.65 13.09 -23.21
N LYS A 388 2.73 13.80 -22.87
CA LYS A 388 3.18 14.97 -23.63
C LYS A 388 3.66 14.61 -25.04
N ALA A 389 4.36 13.49 -25.20
CA ALA A 389 4.77 12.97 -26.51
C ALA A 389 3.54 12.60 -27.35
N HIS A 390 2.54 11.97 -26.73
CA HIS A 390 1.28 11.64 -27.39
C HIS A 390 0.51 12.91 -27.82
N GLN A 391 0.39 13.92 -26.95
CA GLN A 391 -0.26 15.18 -27.29
C GLN A 391 0.44 15.88 -28.46
N LYS A 392 1.78 15.92 -28.47
CA LYS A 392 2.56 16.47 -29.59
C LYS A 392 2.31 15.71 -30.88
N LEU A 393 2.22 14.38 -30.81
CA LEU A 393 1.93 13.54 -31.96
C LEU A 393 0.51 13.80 -32.50
N GLN A 394 -0.50 13.83 -31.63
CA GLN A 394 -1.88 14.16 -32.00
C GLN A 394 -2.00 15.56 -32.63
N ALA A 395 -1.32 16.56 -32.05
CA ALA A 395 -1.26 17.90 -32.64
C ALA A 395 -0.60 17.89 -34.03
N SER A 396 0.49 17.12 -34.20
CA SER A 396 1.16 16.98 -35.49
C SER A 396 0.30 16.27 -36.54
N LEU A 397 -0.47 15.25 -36.13
CA LEU A 397 -1.43 14.56 -37.01
C LEU A 397 -2.52 15.51 -37.48
N SER A 398 -3.07 16.35 -36.58
CA SER A 398 -4.07 17.36 -36.95
C SER A 398 -3.51 18.35 -37.99
N VAL A 399 -2.28 18.83 -37.80
CA VAL A 399 -1.60 19.71 -38.77
C VAL A 399 -1.39 19.01 -40.11
N ALA A 400 -0.98 17.73 -40.12
CA ALA A 400 -0.79 16.97 -41.34
C ALA A 400 -2.10 16.77 -42.11
N VAL A 401 -3.19 16.42 -41.41
CA VAL A 401 -4.54 16.30 -41.99
C VAL A 401 -4.96 17.63 -42.59
N ASN A 402 -4.84 18.74 -41.85
CA ASN A 402 -5.22 20.07 -42.34
C ASN A 402 -4.40 20.50 -43.56
N SER A 403 -3.11 20.18 -43.60
CA SER A 403 -2.23 20.49 -44.73
C SER A 403 -2.63 19.72 -45.99
N ILE A 404 -2.90 18.42 -45.86
CA ILE A 404 -3.37 17.57 -46.98
C ILE A 404 -4.74 18.05 -47.47
N MET A 405 -5.64 18.39 -46.54
CA MET A 405 -6.95 18.96 -46.84
C MET A 405 -6.84 20.29 -47.59
N SER A 406 -5.94 21.18 -47.20
CA SER A 406 -5.70 22.45 -47.86
C SER A 406 -5.15 22.28 -49.29
N ILE A 407 -4.21 21.35 -49.50
CA ILE A 407 -3.68 21.02 -50.83
C ILE A 407 -4.79 20.48 -51.74
N MET A 408 -5.64 19.59 -51.21
CA MET A 408 -6.73 19.01 -51.98
C MET A 408 -7.80 20.04 -52.35
N THR A 409 -8.24 20.85 -51.38
CA THR A 409 -9.27 21.89 -51.58
C THR A 409 -8.79 23.03 -52.46
N GLY A 410 -7.53 23.45 -52.30
CA GLY A 410 -6.91 24.52 -53.09
C GLY A 410 -6.50 24.12 -54.51
N SER A 411 -6.48 22.83 -54.84
CA SER A 411 -6.09 22.36 -56.18
C SER A 411 -7.12 22.74 -57.24
N THR A 412 -6.67 23.34 -58.34
CA THR A 412 -7.49 23.65 -59.52
C THR A 412 -7.67 22.44 -60.46
N SER A 413 -6.94 21.35 -60.22
CA SER A 413 -7.00 20.13 -61.03
C SER A 413 -8.13 19.20 -60.57
N SER A 414 -9.16 19.07 -61.40
CA SER A 414 -10.30 18.18 -61.11
C SER A 414 -9.93 16.70 -61.11
N SER A 415 -8.94 16.29 -61.92
CA SER A 415 -8.42 14.92 -61.95
C SER A 415 -7.69 14.58 -60.65
N PHE A 416 -6.83 15.48 -60.16
CA PHE A 416 -6.11 15.29 -58.88
C PHE A 416 -7.09 15.11 -57.71
N ARG A 417 -8.09 15.99 -57.57
CA ARG A 417 -9.09 15.90 -56.50
C ARG A 417 -9.87 14.59 -56.55
N LYS A 418 -10.26 14.13 -57.75
CA LYS A 418 -10.94 12.84 -57.94
C LYS A 418 -10.05 11.66 -57.54
N THR A 419 -8.77 11.68 -57.92
CA THR A 419 -7.81 10.64 -57.53
C THR A 419 -7.64 10.57 -56.00
N CYS A 420 -7.48 11.71 -55.32
CA CYS A 420 -7.38 11.74 -53.86
C CYS A 420 -8.61 11.12 -53.17
N LEU A 421 -9.82 11.51 -53.57
CA LEU A 421 -11.07 10.94 -53.06
C LEU A 421 -11.13 9.42 -53.28
N GLN A 422 -10.77 8.95 -54.48
CA GLN A 422 -10.76 7.52 -54.81
C GLN A 422 -9.74 6.73 -53.97
N THR A 423 -8.56 7.29 -53.72
CA THR A 423 -7.50 6.61 -52.93
C THR A 423 -7.93 6.32 -51.49
N LEU A 424 -8.64 7.24 -50.83
CA LEU A 424 -9.20 7.02 -49.49
C LEU A 424 -10.67 6.54 -49.52
N GLN A 425 -11.20 6.22 -50.70
CA GLN A 425 -12.59 5.80 -50.90
C GLN A 425 -13.61 6.75 -50.26
N ALA A 426 -13.39 8.06 -50.35
CA ALA A 426 -14.28 9.08 -49.80
C ALA A 426 -15.23 9.63 -50.87
N ALA A 427 -16.50 9.82 -50.52
CA ALA A 427 -17.53 10.38 -51.41
C ALA A 427 -17.36 11.90 -51.57
N ASP A 428 -16.93 12.58 -50.52
CA ASP A 428 -16.71 14.03 -50.51
C ASP A 428 -15.46 14.43 -49.71
N THR A 429 -15.19 15.74 -49.68
CA THR A 429 -14.00 16.31 -49.03
C THR A 429 -14.06 16.20 -47.50
N GLN A 430 -15.26 16.25 -46.90
CA GLN A 430 -15.42 16.13 -45.45
C GLN A 430 -15.19 14.68 -44.99
N GLU A 431 -15.73 13.72 -45.74
CA GLU A 431 -15.50 12.29 -45.52
C GLU A 431 -14.02 11.95 -45.73
N PHE A 432 -13.36 12.55 -46.72
CA PHE A 432 -11.92 12.39 -46.94
C PHE A 432 -11.10 12.82 -45.73
N GLY A 433 -11.39 14.00 -45.15
CA GLY A 433 -10.71 14.48 -43.94
C GLY A 433 -10.93 13.55 -42.74
N THR A 434 -12.15 13.05 -42.57
CA THR A 434 -12.51 12.13 -41.48
C THR A 434 -11.78 10.78 -41.63
N LYS A 435 -11.77 10.21 -42.85
CA LYS A 435 -11.05 8.96 -43.15
C LYS A 435 -9.55 9.11 -43.01
N LEU A 436 -8.99 10.24 -43.44
CA LEU A 436 -7.57 10.52 -43.29
C LEU A 436 -7.16 10.63 -41.81
N HIS A 437 -7.95 11.33 -41.00
CA HIS A 437 -7.74 11.42 -39.55
C HIS A 437 -7.82 10.03 -38.89
N LYS A 438 -8.84 9.23 -39.25
CA LYS A 438 -9.01 7.87 -38.76
C LYS A 438 -7.83 6.96 -39.14
N SER A 439 -7.40 6.96 -40.41
CA SER A 439 -6.26 6.16 -40.86
C SER A 439 -4.96 6.55 -40.17
N PHE A 440 -4.70 7.84 -39.96
CA PHE A 440 -3.51 8.26 -39.21
C PHE A 440 -3.57 7.82 -37.75
N HIS A 441 -4.74 7.91 -37.12
CA HIS A 441 -4.94 7.45 -35.75
C HIS A 441 -4.70 5.94 -35.62
N GLU A 442 -5.28 5.14 -36.53
CA GLU A 442 -5.11 3.68 -36.58
C GLU A 442 -3.65 3.27 -36.83
N ILE A 443 -2.96 3.90 -37.79
CA ILE A 443 -1.53 3.63 -38.07
C ILE A 443 -0.67 3.95 -36.86
N THR A 444 -0.99 5.05 -36.17
CA THR A 444 -0.26 5.50 -34.99
C THR A 444 -0.45 4.50 -33.84
N GLN A 445 -1.69 4.13 -33.53
CA GLN A 445 -2.00 3.11 -32.52
C GLN A 445 -1.33 1.75 -32.84
N ASN A 446 -1.34 1.32 -34.11
CA ASN A 446 -0.74 0.07 -34.54
C ASN A 446 0.80 0.08 -34.49
N ARG A 447 1.47 1.21 -34.78
CA ARG A 447 2.93 1.32 -34.64
C ARG A 447 3.39 1.24 -33.19
N PHE A 448 2.62 1.79 -32.25
CA PHE A 448 2.92 1.67 -30.82
C PHE A 448 2.82 0.20 -30.34
N LEU A 449 1.90 -0.59 -30.89
CA LEU A 449 1.79 -2.02 -30.63
C LEU A 449 2.90 -2.84 -31.32
N HIS A 450 3.30 -2.50 -32.56
CA HIS A 450 4.27 -3.29 -33.34
C HIS A 450 5.75 -3.00 -33.05
N HIS A 451 6.11 -1.85 -32.48
CA HIS A 451 7.50 -1.60 -32.04
C HIS A 451 7.96 -2.61 -30.97
N CYS A 452 7.01 -3.21 -30.23
CA CYS A 452 7.25 -4.24 -29.20
C CYS A 452 7.89 -5.54 -29.75
N SER A 453 7.70 -5.89 -31.02
CA SER A 453 8.24 -7.17 -31.53
C SER A 453 9.71 -7.06 -31.99
N ARG A 454 10.17 -5.87 -32.37
CA ARG A 454 11.50 -5.68 -32.98
C ARG A 454 12.61 -5.40 -31.97
N GLU A 455 12.36 -4.64 -30.91
CA GLU A 455 13.39 -4.35 -29.89
C GLU A 455 13.76 -5.57 -29.05
N VAL A 456 12.81 -6.48 -28.81
CA VAL A 456 13.06 -7.76 -28.11
C VAL A 456 13.98 -8.68 -28.91
N LYS A 457 13.95 -8.62 -30.25
CA LYS A 457 14.88 -9.39 -31.11
C LYS A 457 16.29 -8.81 -31.10
N GLN A 458 16.45 -7.49 -30.99
CA GLN A 458 17.77 -6.85 -30.94
C GLN A 458 18.46 -7.02 -29.57
N ARG A 459 17.72 -6.99 -28.45
CA ARG A 459 18.31 -7.28 -27.12
C ARG A 459 18.77 -8.74 -26.96
N LYS A 460 18.11 -9.70 -27.64
CA LYS A 460 18.56 -11.10 -27.68
C LYS A 460 19.89 -11.30 -28.41
N ALA A 461 20.21 -10.46 -29.40
CA ALA A 461 21.47 -10.55 -30.14
C ALA A 461 22.67 -9.99 -29.35
N MET A 462 22.43 -9.03 -28.45
CA MET A 462 23.48 -8.40 -27.64
C MET A 462 23.80 -9.12 -26.32
N GLN A 463 22.96 -10.06 -25.87
CA GLN A 463 23.23 -10.90 -24.69
C GLN A 463 23.78 -12.29 -25.04
N SER A 464 23.92 -12.60 -26.33
CA SER A 464 24.54 -13.82 -26.84
C SER A 464 25.88 -13.54 -27.56
N SER A 465 26.54 -12.42 -27.24
CA SER A 465 27.87 -12.06 -27.76
C SER A 465 28.88 -12.00 -26.62
#